data_AF-A0AAU3UQ70-F1
#
_entry.id   AF-A0AAU3UQ70-F1
#
_cell.length_a   1.000
_cell.length_b   1.000
_cell.length_c   1.000
_cell.angle_alpha   90.00
_cell.angle_beta   90.00
_cell.angle_gamma   90.00
#
_symmetry.space_group_name_H-M   'P 1'
#
loop_
_entity.id
_entity.type
_entity.pdbx_description
1 polymer ?
#
loop_
_entity_poly.entity_id
_entity_poly.type
_entity_poly.pdbx_seq_one_letter_code
_entity_poly.pdbx_strand_id
1 'polypeptide(L)'
;MAINRPWQTCDAPPQAPGLPVMRAIGFILREISGEHIRQLEDAMEKTAAALGFVWQATLFADTRREGNYVRIVNQIVRDDVDAVFLPASDHLEPRDIDVLLTHTAVYCLTEGLRRKCGRLRS
;
A
#
# COMPACT_ATOMS: atom_id res chain seq x y z
N MET A 1 31.55 -20.25 -38.54
CA MET A 1 31.71 -20.98 -37.26
C MET A 1 31.32 -20.05 -36.13
N ALA A 2 30.27 -20.39 -35.41
CA ALA A 2 29.72 -19.64 -34.29
C ALA A 2 30.33 -20.11 -32.97
N ILE A 3 30.69 -19.19 -32.07
CA ILE A 3 30.96 -19.50 -30.67
C ILE A 3 30.49 -18.34 -29.78
N ASN A 4 29.29 -18.53 -29.22
CA ASN A 4 28.92 -18.33 -27.81
C ASN A 4 29.21 -16.97 -27.13
N ARG A 5 28.19 -16.11 -27.02
CA ARG A 5 28.07 -15.10 -25.95
C ARG A 5 26.88 -15.46 -25.05
N PRO A 6 27.09 -16.26 -24.00
CA PRO A 6 26.03 -16.62 -23.08
C PRO A 6 25.89 -15.51 -22.02
N TRP A 7 24.74 -14.82 -22.04
CA TRP A 7 24.15 -14.03 -20.95
C TRP A 7 24.95 -12.81 -20.47
N GLN A 8 24.66 -11.64 -21.06
CA GLN A 8 24.73 -10.40 -20.29
C GLN A 8 23.77 -10.59 -19.11
N THR A 9 24.31 -10.55 -17.89
CA THR A 9 23.49 -10.32 -16.71
C THR A 9 22.65 -9.09 -16.99
N CYS A 10 21.33 -9.24 -16.87
CA CYS A 10 20.44 -8.11 -16.65
C CYS A 10 20.81 -7.54 -15.28
N ASP A 11 21.92 -6.82 -15.19
CA ASP A 11 22.13 -5.85 -14.12
C ASP A 11 20.97 -4.87 -14.26
N ALA A 12 19.99 -5.02 -13.37
CA ALA A 12 18.97 -4.02 -13.17
C ALA A 12 19.69 -2.66 -13.06
N PRO A 13 19.20 -1.61 -13.74
CA PRO A 13 19.86 -0.32 -13.69
C PRO A 13 20.10 0.05 -12.23
N PRO A 14 21.31 0.50 -11.85
CA PRO A 14 21.58 0.96 -10.50
C PRO A 14 20.53 2.02 -10.17
N GLN A 15 19.69 1.75 -9.18
CA GLN A 15 18.67 2.68 -8.71
C GLN A 15 19.38 4.01 -8.43
N ALA A 16 19.03 5.04 -9.19
CA ALA A 16 19.63 6.36 -9.03
C ALA A 16 19.44 6.78 -7.55
N PRO A 17 20.53 7.11 -6.82
CA PRO A 17 20.40 7.58 -5.46
C PRO A 17 19.69 8.94 -5.51
N GLY A 18 18.47 9.01 -4.98
CA GLY A 18 17.79 10.30 -4.78
C GLY A 18 16.31 10.39 -5.14
N LEU A 19 15.66 9.33 -5.64
CA LEU A 19 14.19 9.32 -5.69
C LEU A 19 13.64 8.86 -4.34
N PRO A 20 12.71 9.60 -3.72
CA PRO A 20 12.04 9.12 -2.51
C PRO A 20 11.30 7.83 -2.85
N VAL A 21 11.69 6.74 -2.19
CA VAL A 21 11.00 5.46 -2.31
C VAL A 21 9.66 5.61 -1.61
N MET A 22 8.58 5.70 -2.38
CA MET A 22 7.24 5.85 -1.82
C MET A 22 6.79 4.53 -1.21
N ARG A 23 6.48 4.51 0.08
CA ARG A 23 6.14 3.31 0.84
C ARG A 23 4.64 3.14 0.95
N ALA A 24 4.19 1.90 0.81
CA ALA A 24 2.78 1.54 0.95
C ALA A 24 2.59 0.42 1.97
N ILE A 25 1.47 0.47 2.69
CA ILE A 25 0.98 -0.64 3.51
C ILE A 25 -0.44 -1.01 3.10
N GLY A 26 -0.81 -2.26 3.32
CA GLY A 26 -2.18 -2.74 3.22
C GLY A 26 -2.85 -2.80 4.58
N PHE A 27 -4.17 -2.62 4.62
CA PHE A 27 -4.96 -2.95 5.80
C PHE A 27 -6.17 -3.79 5.42
N ILE A 28 -6.29 -4.96 6.05
CA ILE A 28 -7.36 -5.92 5.84
C ILE A 28 -8.05 -6.24 7.16
N LEU A 29 -9.37 -6.19 7.13
CA LEU A 29 -10.24 -6.58 8.22
C LEU A 29 -10.79 -7.97 7.93
N ARG A 30 -10.34 -8.95 8.71
CA ARG A 30 -10.62 -10.37 8.49
C ARG A 30 -12.09 -10.72 8.61
N GLU A 31 -12.81 -10.05 9.51
CA GLU A 31 -14.26 -10.20 9.70
C GLU A 31 -15.05 -9.95 8.41
N ILE A 32 -14.58 -9.03 7.55
CA ILE A 32 -15.25 -8.67 6.29
C ILE A 32 -14.69 -9.47 5.13
N SER A 33 -13.36 -9.65 5.07
CA SER A 33 -12.72 -10.32 3.94
C SER A 33 -12.93 -11.83 3.92
N GLY A 34 -13.17 -12.46 5.06
CA GLY A 34 -13.34 -13.91 5.16
C GLY A 34 -12.17 -14.68 4.52
N GLU A 35 -12.47 -15.62 3.62
CA GLU A 35 -11.45 -16.45 2.97
C GLU A 35 -10.69 -15.74 1.84
N HIS A 36 -11.15 -14.55 1.40
CA HIS A 36 -10.55 -13.82 0.28
C HIS A 36 -9.33 -12.97 0.65
N ILE A 37 -8.87 -13.01 1.91
CA ILE A 37 -7.77 -12.18 2.42
C ILE A 37 -6.52 -12.24 1.53
N ARG A 38 -6.09 -13.44 1.13
CA ARG A 38 -4.87 -13.61 0.31
C ARG A 38 -5.03 -13.01 -1.09
N GLN A 39 -6.23 -13.11 -1.67
CA GLN A 39 -6.51 -12.54 -2.99
C GLN A 39 -6.54 -11.01 -2.93
N LEU A 40 -7.12 -10.47 -1.84
CA LEU A 40 -7.16 -9.02 -1.61
C LEU A 40 -5.76 -8.45 -1.35
N GLU A 41 -4.94 -9.14 -0.56
CA GLU A 41 -3.55 -8.77 -0.32
C GLU A 41 -2.73 -8.71 -1.61
N ASP A 42 -2.76 -9.79 -2.41
CA ASP A 42 -2.07 -9.85 -3.71
C ASP A 42 -2.57 -8.77 -4.68
N ALA A 43 -3.88 -8.50 -4.71
CA ALA A 43 -4.44 -7.43 -5.53
C ALA A 43 -3.97 -6.04 -5.07
N MET A 44 -3.89 -5.79 -3.77
CA MET A 44 -3.41 -4.52 -3.22
C MET A 44 -1.93 -4.32 -3.51
N GLU A 45 -1.10 -5.34 -3.28
CA GLU A 45 0.33 -5.31 -3.55
C GLU A 45 0.60 -5.03 -5.04
N LYS A 46 -0.09 -5.74 -5.95
CA LYS A 46 0.01 -5.49 -7.39
C LYS A 46 -0.40 -4.08 -7.77
N THR A 47 -1.46 -3.55 -7.15
CA THR A 47 -1.92 -2.18 -7.40
C THR A 47 -0.90 -1.16 -6.89
N ALA A 48 -0.32 -1.37 -5.72
CA ALA A 48 0.72 -0.52 -5.16
C ALA A 48 1.98 -0.51 -6.05
N ALA A 49 2.43 -1.68 -6.50
CA ALA A 49 3.56 -1.81 -7.42
C ALA A 49 3.28 -1.12 -8.76
N ALA A 50 2.08 -1.27 -9.32
CA ALA A 50 1.67 -0.59 -10.56
C ALA A 50 1.65 0.95 -10.43
N LEU A 51 1.43 1.45 -9.21
CA LEU A 51 1.47 2.88 -8.88
C LEU A 51 2.88 3.37 -8.48
N GLY A 52 3.89 2.49 -8.47
CA GLY A 52 5.27 2.82 -8.14
C GLY A 52 5.60 2.86 -6.64
N PHE A 53 4.72 2.30 -5.80
CA PHE A 53 5.00 2.17 -4.37
C PHE A 53 5.77 0.87 -4.06
N VAL A 54 6.59 0.92 -3.01
CA VAL A 54 7.19 -0.27 -2.40
C VAL A 54 6.29 -0.76 -1.27
N TRP A 55 5.76 -1.98 -1.44
CA TRP A 55 4.94 -2.64 -0.43
C TRP A 55 5.78 -3.02 0.79
N GLN A 56 5.41 -2.51 1.96
CA GLN A 56 6.12 -2.77 3.22
C GLN A 56 5.49 -3.93 3.99
N ALA A 57 4.18 -3.87 4.20
CA ALA A 57 3.47 -4.85 5.01
C ALA A 57 1.96 -4.78 4.79
N THR A 58 1.28 -5.88 5.11
CA THR A 58 -0.17 -5.93 5.25
C THR A 58 -0.52 -6.06 6.72
N LEU A 59 -1.31 -5.12 7.23
CA LEU A 59 -1.85 -5.14 8.58
C LEU A 59 -3.19 -5.88 8.58
N PHE A 60 -3.31 -6.87 9.45
CA PHE A 60 -4.55 -7.62 9.65
C PHE A 60 -5.21 -7.23 10.97
N ALA A 61 -6.52 -7.04 10.93
CA ALA A 61 -7.37 -6.87 12.09
C ALA A 61 -8.48 -7.94 12.11
N ASP A 62 -8.77 -8.51 13.28
CA ASP A 62 -9.79 -9.55 13.41
C ASP A 62 -11.22 -8.97 13.57
N THR A 63 -11.37 -7.77 14.13
CA THR A 63 -12.68 -7.13 14.38
C THR A 63 -12.58 -5.61 14.23
N ARG A 64 -13.71 -4.93 13.94
CA ARG A 64 -13.80 -3.46 14.02
C ARG A 64 -13.74 -3.01 15.48
N ARG A 65 -12.53 -2.87 16.03
CA ARG A 65 -12.30 -2.31 17.37
C ARG A 65 -11.61 -0.96 17.28
N GLU A 66 -11.96 -0.07 18.21
CA GLU A 66 -11.15 1.08 18.56
C GLU A 66 -9.71 0.62 18.81
N GLY A 67 -8.77 1.11 18.00
CA GLY A 67 -7.35 0.76 18.07
C GLY A 67 -6.75 0.26 16.75
N ASN A 68 -7.55 -0.22 15.79
CA ASN A 68 -7.04 -0.56 14.46
C ASN A 68 -6.45 0.67 13.75
N TYR A 69 -7.17 1.79 13.80
CA TYR A 69 -6.68 3.09 13.34
C TYR A 69 -5.35 3.48 14.01
N VAL A 70 -5.26 3.38 15.34
CA VAL A 70 -4.05 3.74 16.09
C VAL A 70 -2.85 2.91 15.64
N ARG A 71 -3.05 1.61 15.37
CA ARG A 71 -2.01 0.74 14.84
C ARG A 71 -1.55 1.19 13.45
N ILE A 72 -2.49 1.53 12.56
CA ILE A 72 -2.18 2.01 11.20
C ILE A 72 -1.39 3.33 11.29
N VAL A 73 -1.86 4.32 12.07
CA VAL A 73 -1.18 5.60 12.21
C VAL A 73 0.20 5.46 12.83
N ASN A 74 0.35 4.66 13.87
CA ASN A 74 1.66 4.39 14.46
C ASN A 74 2.61 3.77 13.43
N GLN A 75 2.12 2.88 12.57
CA GLN A 75 2.91 2.32 11.48
C GLN A 75 3.28 3.39 10.44
N ILE A 76 2.33 4.22 10.03
CA ILE A 76 2.56 5.31 9.07
C ILE A 76 3.66 6.25 9.55
N VAL A 77 3.58 6.66 10.82
CA VAL A 77 4.56 7.58 11.41
C VAL A 77 5.92 6.92 11.59
N ARG A 78 5.95 5.65 12.02
CA ARG A 78 7.20 4.93 12.31
C ARG A 78 7.98 4.60 11.03
N ASP A 79 7.28 4.15 9.99
CA ASP A 79 7.91 3.65 8.77
C ASP A 79 7.87 4.67 7.62
N ASP A 80 7.39 5.88 7.88
CA ASP A 80 7.23 6.97 6.89
C ASP A 80 6.44 6.47 5.67
N VAL A 81 5.20 6.05 5.91
CA VAL A 81 4.34 5.45 4.88
C VAL A 81 3.59 6.51 4.10
N ASP A 82 3.80 6.54 2.79
CA ASP A 82 3.17 7.49 1.87
C ASP A 82 1.74 7.09 1.48
N ALA A 83 1.41 5.79 1.53
CA ALA A 83 0.11 5.27 1.12
C ALA A 83 -0.41 4.09 1.93
N VAL A 84 -1.72 4.06 2.14
CA VAL A 84 -2.48 2.94 2.71
C VAL A 84 -3.45 2.40 1.68
N PHE A 85 -3.40 1.09 1.46
CA PHE A 85 -4.31 0.36 0.57
C PHE A 85 -5.35 -0.39 1.40
N LEU A 86 -6.60 -0.30 0.96
CA LEU A 86 -7.78 -0.92 1.55
C LEU A 86 -8.53 -1.70 0.47
N PRO A 87 -9.07 -2.89 0.77
CA PRO A 87 -9.95 -3.59 -0.15
C PRO A 87 -11.22 -2.78 -0.48
N ALA A 88 -11.83 -2.19 0.55
CA ALA A 88 -13.04 -1.38 0.49
C ALA A 88 -13.10 -0.41 1.68
N SER A 89 -13.95 0.62 1.61
CA SER A 89 -14.13 1.61 2.69
C SER A 89 -14.74 1.03 3.96
N ASP A 90 -15.42 -0.12 3.89
CA ASP A 90 -16.01 -0.80 5.04
C ASP A 90 -14.96 -1.48 5.94
N HIS A 91 -13.70 -1.53 5.53
CA HIS A 91 -12.61 -2.06 6.34
C HIS A 91 -12.27 -1.18 7.55
N LEU A 92 -12.59 0.11 7.48
CA LEU A 92 -12.36 1.09 8.55
C LEU A 92 -13.64 1.88 8.81
N GLU A 93 -13.70 2.54 9.97
CA GLU A 93 -14.78 3.50 10.18
C GLU A 93 -14.58 4.72 9.27
N PRO A 94 -15.65 5.33 8.72
CA PRO A 94 -15.53 6.49 7.85
C PRO A 94 -14.72 7.63 8.47
N ARG A 95 -14.88 7.84 9.80
CA ARG A 95 -14.12 8.84 10.56
C ARG A 95 -12.62 8.56 10.57
N ASP A 96 -12.23 7.29 10.69
CA ASP A 96 -10.82 6.89 10.68
C ASP A 96 -10.21 7.13 9.30
N ILE A 97 -10.96 6.87 8.23
CA ILE A 97 -10.53 7.13 6.85
C ILE A 97 -10.30 8.63 6.64
N ASP A 98 -11.22 9.48 7.09
CA ASP A 98 -11.07 10.95 7.00
C ASP A 98 -9.80 11.44 7.69
N VAL A 99 -9.46 10.88 8.84
CA VAL A 99 -8.23 11.20 9.58
C VAL A 99 -6.99 10.63 8.87
N LEU A 100 -7.02 9.40 8.36
CA LEU A 100 -5.90 8.87 7.58
C LEU A 100 -5.60 9.74 6.36
N LEU A 101 -6.63 10.24 5.69
CA LEU A 101 -6.54 11.17 4.57
C LEU A 101 -5.95 12.56 4.93
N THR A 102 -5.70 12.87 6.21
CA THR A 102 -4.92 14.05 6.61
C THR A 102 -3.43 13.77 6.73
N HIS A 103 -3.03 12.49 6.85
CA HIS A 103 -1.64 12.09 7.08
C HIS A 103 -1.00 11.38 5.88
N THR A 104 -1.78 10.62 5.10
CA THR A 104 -1.27 9.74 4.05
C THR A 104 -2.28 9.61 2.90
N ALA A 105 -1.85 9.07 1.76
CA ALA A 105 -2.76 8.74 0.67
C ALA A 105 -3.51 7.44 1.01
N VAL A 106 -4.83 7.39 0.81
CA VAL A 106 -5.63 6.17 1.02
C VAL A 106 -6.20 5.70 -0.30
N TYR A 107 -6.05 4.41 -0.61
CA TYR A 107 -6.48 3.78 -1.86
C TYR A 107 -7.44 2.62 -1.59
N CYS A 108 -8.68 2.75 -2.05
CA CYS A 108 -9.66 1.65 -2.02
C CYS A 108 -9.69 0.90 -3.36
N LEU A 109 -9.59 -0.43 -3.34
CA LEU A 109 -9.58 -1.26 -4.56
C LEU A 109 -10.95 -1.37 -5.23
N THR A 110 -11.99 -1.68 -4.46
CA THR A 110 -13.35 -1.95 -4.98
C THR A 110 -14.10 -0.70 -5.43
N GLU A 111 -13.86 0.44 -4.78
CA GLU A 111 -14.56 1.70 -5.05
C GLU A 111 -13.91 2.51 -6.18
N GLY A 112 -12.89 1.96 -6.84
CA GLY A 112 -12.14 2.64 -7.88
C GLY A 112 -11.38 3.84 -7.31
N LEU A 113 -10.20 3.59 -6.75
CA LEU A 113 -9.09 4.54 -6.61
C LEU A 113 -9.54 5.98 -6.31
N ARG A 114 -10.28 6.19 -5.21
CA ARG A 114 -10.66 7.53 -4.78
C ARG A 114 -9.44 8.29 -4.27
N ARG A 115 -8.74 8.93 -5.21
CA ARG A 115 -7.65 9.87 -4.97
C ARG A 115 -8.16 11.04 -4.15
N LYS A 116 -7.47 11.38 -3.06
CA LYS A 116 -7.40 12.78 -2.65
C LYS A 116 -6.39 13.47 -3.54
N CYS A 117 -6.92 14.34 -4.39
CA CYS A 117 -6.19 15.39 -5.07
C CYS A 117 -5.72 16.41 -4.01
N GLY A 118 -4.43 16.77 -4.04
CA GLY A 118 -3.82 17.81 -3.19
C GLY A 118 -2.88 17.22 -2.13
N ARG A 119 -1.58 17.49 -2.12
CA ARG A 119 -0.84 18.67 -2.61
C ARG A 119 0.58 18.25 -3.01
N LEU A 120 1.04 18.70 -4.19
CA LEU A 120 2.48 18.82 -4.46
C LEU A 120 3.09 19.57 -3.27
N ARG A 121 4.09 18.98 -2.60
CA ARG A 121 4.99 19.77 -1.76
C ARG A 121 5.68 20.76 -2.69
N SER A 122 5.36 22.03 -2.51
CA SER A 122 6.11 23.18 -3.05
C SER A 122 7.42 23.32 -2.29
#